data_AF-A0AAW1U3S7-F1
#
_entry.id   AF-A0AAW1U3S7-F1
#
_cell.length_a   1.000
_cell.length_b   1.000
_cell.length_c   1.000
_cell.angle_alpha   90.00
_cell.angle_beta   90.00
_cell.angle_gamma   90.00
#
_symmetry.space_group_name_H-M   'P 1'
#
loop_
_entity.id
_entity.type
_entity.pdbx_description
1 polymer ?
#
loop_
_entity_poly.entity_id
_entity_poly.type
_entity_poly.pdbx_seq_one_letter_code
_entity_poly.pdbx_strand_id
1 'polypeptide(L)'
;MVFRSKRTLRKGQGLGTTKKGIGPTYSSKATRNGIRIADLLGNFDDFSKKCRSLCNLYQRMFPILNVNVEEELERYKKHAEKVRHLVSDTVTFLNRTVKSNRRY
;
A
#
# COMPACT_ATOMS: atom_id res chain seq x y z
N MET A 1 3.40 -2.42 9.89
CA MET A 1 2.70 -2.87 11.12
C MET A 1 2.48 -4.39 11.18
N VAL A 2 2.05 -5.07 10.12
CA VAL A 2 1.73 -6.53 10.07
C VAL A 2 2.90 -7.51 10.35
N PHE A 3 4.16 -7.10 10.21
CA PHE A 3 5.29 -8.04 10.06
C PHE A 3 5.95 -8.53 11.35
N ARG A 4 5.71 -7.92 12.52
CA ARG A 4 6.25 -8.47 13.79
C ARG A 4 5.64 -9.83 14.13
N SER A 5 4.40 -10.08 13.70
CA SER A 5 3.62 -11.27 14.09
C SER A 5 3.82 -12.49 13.16
N LYS A 6 4.12 -12.31 11.86
CA LYS A 6 4.31 -13.44 10.93
C LYS A 6 5.55 -14.31 11.20
N ARG A 7 6.57 -13.81 11.90
CA ARG A 7 7.79 -14.60 12.20
C ARG A 7 7.60 -15.59 13.34
N THR A 8 6.76 -15.30 14.33
CA THR A 8 6.57 -16.19 15.48
C THR A 8 5.86 -17.50 15.10
N LEU A 9 5.09 -17.52 14.00
CA LEU A 9 4.37 -18.70 13.54
C LEU A 9 5.19 -19.65 12.64
N ARG A 10 6.28 -19.18 12.01
CA ARG A 10 7.23 -20.05 11.28
C ARG A 10 8.58 -20.02 11.99
N LYS A 11 8.68 -20.77 13.09
CA LYS A 11 9.96 -21.09 13.74
C LYS A 11 10.93 -21.65 12.69
N GLY A 12 12.03 -20.96 12.43
CA GLY A 12 13.22 -21.55 11.79
C GLY A 12 13.59 -21.13 10.36
N GLN A 13 12.72 -20.48 9.58
CA GLN A 13 13.07 -20.07 8.20
C GLN A 13 12.81 -18.58 7.95
N GLY A 14 13.74 -17.74 8.39
CA GLY A 14 13.70 -16.32 8.09
C GLY A 14 14.19 -16.04 6.67
N LEU A 15 13.30 -15.66 5.75
CA LEU A 15 13.60 -15.22 4.37
C LEU A 15 14.48 -13.94 4.26
N GLY A 16 15.14 -13.48 5.34
CA GLY A 16 16.01 -12.30 5.28
C GLY A 16 15.33 -10.98 4.89
N THR A 17 14.02 -10.84 5.08
CA THR A 17 13.29 -9.64 4.59
C THR A 17 13.61 -8.36 5.39
N THR A 18 13.54 -7.21 4.72
CA THR A 18 13.83 -5.86 5.28
C THR A 18 12.84 -5.37 6.34
N LYS A 19 11.83 -6.17 6.71
CA LYS A 19 10.74 -5.83 7.65
C LYS A 19 9.92 -4.57 7.28
N LYS A 20 10.11 -4.00 6.08
CA LYS A 20 9.38 -2.82 5.59
C LYS A 20 7.96 -3.11 5.07
N GLY A 21 7.49 -4.36 5.13
CA GLY A 21 6.13 -4.73 4.69
C GLY A 21 5.99 -5.05 3.20
N ILE A 22 7.10 -5.12 2.45
CA ILE A 22 7.11 -5.40 1.00
C ILE A 22 6.33 -6.69 0.63
N GLY A 23 6.59 -7.78 1.35
CA GLY A 23 5.92 -9.07 1.10
C GLY A 23 4.39 -9.02 1.25
N PRO A 24 3.85 -8.58 2.41
CA PRO A 24 2.41 -8.36 2.58
C PRO A 24 1.79 -7.44 1.52
N THR A 25 2.48 -6.37 1.12
CA THR A 25 2.00 -5.47 0.06
C THR A 25 1.85 -6.20 -1.28
N TYR A 26 2.84 -6.98 -1.70
CA TYR A 26 2.75 -7.78 -2.92
C TYR A 26 1.71 -8.90 -2.83
N SER A 27 1.54 -9.51 -1.65
CA SER A 27 0.46 -10.47 -1.41
C SER A 27 -0.91 -9.84 -1.65
N SER A 28 -1.14 -8.65 -1.10
CA SER A 28 -2.38 -7.91 -1.32
C SER A 28 -2.62 -7.51 -2.77
N LYS A 29 -1.53 -7.24 -3.52
CA LYS A 29 -1.59 -7.03 -4.98
C LYS A 29 -2.05 -8.30 -5.69
N ALA A 30 -1.48 -9.46 -5.36
CA ALA A 30 -1.83 -10.74 -5.97
C ALA A 30 -3.29 -11.14 -5.66
N THR A 31 -3.75 -10.91 -4.44
CA THR A 31 -5.14 -11.18 -4.02
C THR A 31 -6.13 -10.11 -4.49
N ARG A 32 -5.68 -9.09 -5.23
CA ARG A 32 -6.50 -7.98 -5.76
C ARG A 32 -7.29 -7.21 -4.68
N ASN A 33 -6.85 -7.27 -3.43
CA ASN A 33 -7.46 -6.53 -2.31
C ASN A 33 -6.62 -5.32 -1.87
N GLY A 34 -5.46 -5.08 -2.49
CA GLY A 34 -4.60 -3.94 -2.17
C GLY A 34 -5.16 -2.60 -2.67
N ILE A 35 -4.75 -1.52 -1.99
CA ILE A 35 -5.08 -0.14 -2.34
C ILE A 35 -3.97 0.46 -3.21
N ARG A 36 -4.34 1.24 -4.23
CA ARG A 36 -3.40 1.90 -5.15
C ARG A 36 -3.36 3.42 -4.95
N ILE A 37 -2.34 4.06 -5.53
CA ILE A 37 -2.20 5.54 -5.51
C ILE A 37 -3.41 6.24 -6.16
N ALA A 38 -4.02 5.61 -7.18
CA ALA A 38 -5.21 6.11 -7.85
C ALA A 38 -6.44 6.10 -6.91
N ASP A 39 -6.57 5.10 -6.04
CA ASP A 39 -7.65 5.06 -5.05
C ASP A 39 -7.50 6.20 -4.04
N LEU A 40 -6.26 6.50 -3.62
CA LEU A 40 -5.97 7.56 -2.64
C LEU A 40 -6.28 8.97 -3.19
N LEU A 41 -5.99 9.22 -4.47
CA LEU A 41 -6.17 10.53 -5.09
C LEU A 41 -7.54 10.71 -5.78
N GLY A 42 -8.27 9.62 -6.03
CA GLY A 42 -9.59 9.64 -6.66
C GLY A 42 -10.70 9.99 -5.68
N ASN A 43 -11.23 8.99 -4.99
CA ASN A 43 -12.30 9.14 -4.00
C ASN A 43 -11.81 8.72 -2.61
N PHE A 44 -11.63 9.69 -1.72
CA PHE A 44 -11.11 9.44 -0.37
C PHE A 44 -12.09 8.61 0.49
N ASP A 45 -13.40 8.70 0.25
CA ASP A 45 -14.39 7.88 0.97
C ASP A 45 -14.25 6.40 0.61
N ASP A 46 -14.05 6.09 -0.67
CA ASP A 46 -13.84 4.71 -1.12
C ASP A 46 -12.48 4.17 -0.65
N PHE A 47 -11.44 5.02 -0.66
CA PHE A 47 -10.15 4.70 -0.04
C PHE A 47 -10.32 4.36 1.44
N SER A 48 -11.07 5.18 2.19
CA SER A 48 -11.28 5.00 3.62
C SER A 48 -12.03 3.70 3.93
N LYS A 49 -13.06 3.37 3.15
CA LYS A 49 -13.79 2.10 3.24
C LYS A 49 -12.86 0.90 2.99
N LYS A 50 -12.06 0.94 1.92
CA LYS A 50 -11.09 -0.12 1.59
C LYS A 50 -10.03 -0.28 2.66
N CYS A 51 -9.51 0.83 3.19
CA CYS A 51 -8.50 0.85 4.25
C CYS A 51 -9.03 0.24 5.55
N ARG A 52 -10.23 0.65 5.99
CA ARG A 52 -10.91 0.04 7.16
C ARG A 52 -11.12 -1.46 6.97
N SER A 53 -11.59 -1.89 5.79
CA SER A 53 -11.79 -3.32 5.48
C SER A 53 -10.48 -4.12 5.56
N LEU A 54 -9.39 -3.61 4.96
CA LEU A 54 -8.08 -4.24 5.03
C LEU A 54 -7.52 -4.27 6.45
N CYS A 55 -7.63 -3.17 7.20
CA CYS A 55 -7.21 -3.12 8.60
C CYS A 55 -7.94 -4.17 9.43
N ASN A 56 -9.26 -4.30 9.27
CA ASN A 56 -10.05 -5.32 9.96
C ASN A 56 -9.60 -6.74 9.58
N LEU A 57 -9.38 -7.01 8.29
CA LEU A 57 -8.86 -8.30 7.82
C LEU A 57 -7.50 -8.64 8.46
N TYR A 58 -6.57 -7.67 8.51
CA TYR A 58 -5.26 -7.86 9.10
C TYR A 58 -5.31 -7.97 10.63
N GLN A 59 -6.20 -7.25 11.32
CA GLN A 59 -6.42 -7.40 12.77
C GLN A 59 -6.96 -8.79 13.11
N ARG A 60 -7.89 -9.33 12.31
CA ARG A 60 -8.40 -10.71 12.46
C ARG A 60 -7.31 -11.75 12.26
N MET A 61 -6.47 -11.57 11.25
CA MET A 61 -5.36 -12.51 10.97
C MET A 61 -4.20 -12.39 11.98
N PHE A 62 -4.02 -11.21 12.59
CA PHE A 62 -2.93 -10.92 13.51
C PHE A 62 -3.46 -10.15 14.72
N PRO A 63 -3.92 -10.84 15.79
CA PRO A 63 -4.53 -10.20 16.96
C PRO A 63 -3.61 -9.23 17.71
N ILE A 64 -2.29 -9.38 17.56
CA ILE A 64 -1.25 -8.52 18.17
C ILE A 64 -1.16 -7.16 17.44
N LEU A 65 -1.78 -7.06 16.26
CA LEU A 65 -1.73 -5.88 15.43
C LEU A 65 -2.78 -4.87 15.88
N ASN A 66 -2.41 -3.95 16.76
CA ASN A 66 -3.28 -2.81 17.09
C ASN A 66 -3.00 -1.66 16.12
N VAL A 67 -3.93 -1.33 15.23
CA VAL A 67 -3.79 -0.22 14.26
C VAL A 67 -4.91 0.79 14.50
N ASN A 68 -4.55 2.05 14.75
CA ASN A 68 -5.50 3.15 14.77
C ASN A 68 -5.79 3.59 13.32
N VAL A 69 -6.94 3.17 12.79
CA VAL A 69 -7.29 3.39 11.38
C VAL A 69 -7.52 4.87 11.09
N GLU A 70 -8.19 5.59 11.99
CA GLU A 70 -8.53 7.00 11.76
C GLU A 70 -7.28 7.90 11.74
N GLU A 71 -6.31 7.63 12.62
CA GLU A 71 -5.02 8.32 12.62
C GLU A 71 -4.24 8.07 11.32
N GLU A 72 -4.22 6.81 10.85
CA GLU A 72 -3.57 6.47 9.58
C GLU A 72 -4.26 7.14 8.40
N LEU A 73 -5.60 7.19 8.36
CA LEU A 73 -6.35 7.88 7.31
C LEU A 73 -5.97 9.38 7.23
N GLU A 74 -5.88 10.05 8.37
CA GLU A 74 -5.47 11.46 8.42
C GLU A 74 -4.03 11.66 7.93
N ARG A 75 -3.11 10.73 8.28
CA ARG A 75 -1.75 10.74 7.73
C ARG A 75 -1.74 10.55 6.22
N TYR A 76 -2.51 9.60 5.69
CA TYR A 76 -2.61 9.37 4.25
C TYR A 76 -3.19 10.57 3.51
N LYS A 77 -4.12 11.31 4.11
CA LYS A 77 -4.67 12.56 3.54
C LYS A 77 -3.58 13.61 3.36
N LYS A 78 -2.74 13.85 4.38
CA LYS A 78 -1.59 14.77 4.30
C LYS A 78 -0.56 14.31 3.26
N HIS A 79 -0.35 12.99 3.15
CA HIS A 79 0.54 12.44 2.13
C HIS A 79 -0.03 12.61 0.72
N ALA A 80 -1.34 12.44 0.55
CA ALA A 80 -2.03 12.60 -0.72
C ALA A 80 -1.79 13.99 -1.32
N GLU A 81 -1.88 15.05 -0.51
CA GLU A 81 -1.60 16.43 -0.96
C GLU A 81 -0.16 16.58 -1.48
N LYS A 82 0.81 15.98 -0.80
CA LYS A 82 2.22 16.02 -1.20
C LYS A 82 2.52 15.21 -2.46
N VAL A 83 1.82 14.11 -2.71
CA VAL A 83 2.08 13.29 -3.90
C VAL A 83 1.21 13.65 -5.09
N ARG A 84 0.12 14.41 -4.90
CA ARG A 84 -0.88 14.70 -5.94
C ARG A 84 -0.27 15.24 -7.23
N HIS A 85 0.72 16.13 -7.13
CA HIS A 85 1.38 16.74 -8.29
C HIS A 85 2.39 15.82 -9.00
N LEU A 86 2.79 14.71 -8.35
CA LEU A 86 3.71 13.72 -8.91
C LEU A 86 2.98 12.56 -9.60
N VAL A 87 1.68 12.42 -9.37
CA VAL A 87 0.89 11.33 -9.95
C VAL A 87 0.35 11.74 -11.31
N SER A 88 0.79 11.00 -12.33
CA SER A 88 0.33 11.12 -13.71
C SER A 88 0.28 9.72 -14.33
N ASP A 89 -0.35 9.60 -15.49
CA ASP A 89 -0.37 8.37 -16.27
C ASP A 89 1.04 8.08 -16.81
N THR A 90 1.77 7.21 -16.09
CA THR A 90 3.16 6.89 -16.40
C THR A 90 3.30 6.14 -17.72
N VAL A 91 2.28 5.38 -18.13
CA VAL A 91 2.28 4.63 -19.40
C VAL A 91 2.26 5.59 -20.58
N THR A 92 1.36 6.58 -20.53
CA THR A 92 1.23 7.64 -21.52
C THR A 92 2.46 8.52 -21.53
N PHE A 93 2.98 8.87 -20.35
CA PHE A 93 4.21 9.65 -20.22
C PHE A 93 5.40 8.92 -20.87
N LEU A 94 5.65 7.67 -20.51
CA LEU A 94 6.75 6.87 -21.08
C LEU A 94 6.58 6.68 -22.58
N ASN A 95 5.39 6.32 -23.05
CA ASN A 95 5.11 6.16 -24.48
C ASN A 95 5.36 7.45 -25.27
N ARG A 96 5.04 8.63 -24.72
CA ARG A 96 5.35 9.93 -25.33
C ARG A 96 6.86 10.21 -25.34
N THR A 97 7.58 9.90 -24.27
CA THR A 97 9.04 10.07 -24.20
C THR A 97 9.77 9.16 -25.18
N VAL A 98 9.33 7.90 -25.31
CA VAL A 98 9.81 6.94 -26.31
C VAL A 98 9.60 7.46 -27.72
N LYS A 99 8.38 7.94 -28.04
CA LYS A 99 8.06 8.48 -29.36
C LYS A 99 8.79 9.78 -29.70
N SER A 100 9.14 10.59 -28.70
CA SER A 100 9.90 11.84 -28.89
C SER A 100 11.42 11.62 -28.97
N ASN A 101 11.87 10.37 -29.05
CA ASN A 101 13.29 9.97 -29.14
C ASN A 101 14.17 10.56 -28.02
N ARG A 102 13.55 10.96 -26.91
CA ARG A 102 14.26 11.34 -25.69
C ARG A 102 14.69 10.05 -24.99
N ARG A 103 15.97 9.95 -24.62
CA ARG A 103 16.46 8.86 -23.77
C ARG A 103 15.86 9.01 -22.36
N TYR A 104 15.33 7.91 -21.84
CA TYR A 104 14.74 7.74 -20.50
C TYR A 104 15.64 6.85 -19.64
#